data_AF-A0A2X3ILH3-F1
#
_entry.id   AF-A0A2X3ILH3-F1
#
_cell.length_a   1.000
_cell.length_b   1.000
_cell.length_c   1.000
_cell.angle_alpha   90.00
_cell.angle_beta   90.00
_cell.angle_gamma   90.00
#
_symmetry.space_group_name_H-M   'P 1'
#
loop_
_entity.id
_entity.type
_entity.pdbx_description
1 polymer ?
#
loop_
_entity_poly.entity_id
_entity_poly.type
_entity_poly.pdbx_seq_one_letter_code
_entity_poly.pdbx_strand_id
1 'polypeptide(L)'
;MIIQAGSALAWRSIPLQSAYCGAKAAIRGFTDAVRTELMHEKSHIQLTMVQLPGMNTAQFGWARNKMDQAMQPVPPVYQPEVAAEAIYSVIQRPVNELWVGKSTIQSILGQVFFPRLLDRLMVKKAWEGQFTGQPKSSDQQDDLFTPVRGNHPGHGPFNDGARRKAVTISADLPGKVAAGVGVAVATMALRALFRRSGKRR
;
A
#
# COMPACT_ATOMS: atom_id res chain seq x y z
N MET A 1 -0.61 -2.52 -21.40
CA MET A 1 -0.59 -2.66 -19.92
C MET A 1 -0.99 -1.32 -19.32
N ILE A 2 -1.83 -1.31 -18.29
CA ILE A 2 -2.20 -0.13 -17.51
C ILE A 2 -1.71 -0.35 -16.09
N ILE A 3 -0.98 0.64 -15.56
CA ILE A 3 -0.43 0.61 -14.19
C ILE A 3 -1.15 1.67 -13.36
N GLN A 4 -1.80 1.23 -12.29
CA GLN A 4 -2.49 2.08 -11.33
C GLN A 4 -1.58 2.33 -10.13
N ALA A 5 -1.21 3.60 -9.92
CA ALA A 5 -0.50 4.02 -8.71
C ALA A 5 -1.46 4.03 -7.51
N GLY A 6 -1.44 2.92 -6.78
CA GLY A 6 -2.23 2.69 -5.59
C GLY A 6 -1.57 3.24 -4.32
N SER A 7 -2.20 2.94 -3.19
CA SER A 7 -1.71 3.24 -1.85
C SER A 7 -2.17 2.16 -0.88
N ALA A 8 -1.34 1.84 0.12
CA ALA A 8 -1.77 1.02 1.27
C ALA A 8 -3.08 1.53 1.92
N LEU A 9 -3.36 2.84 1.78
CA LEU A 9 -4.55 3.49 2.31
C LEU A 9 -5.85 3.11 1.57
N ALA A 10 -5.76 2.45 0.41
CA ALA A 10 -6.91 1.80 -0.24
C ALA A 10 -7.45 0.61 0.57
N TRP A 11 -6.60 0.01 1.40
CA TRP A 11 -6.94 -1.12 2.27
C TRP A 11 -7.14 -0.68 3.71
N ARG A 12 -6.17 0.06 4.26
CA ARG A 12 -6.20 0.57 5.63
C ARG A 12 -6.27 2.09 5.64
N SER A 13 -7.47 2.62 5.79
CA SER A 13 -7.68 4.07 5.93
C SER A 13 -7.00 4.63 7.19
N ILE A 14 -6.62 5.90 7.17
CA ILE A 14 -6.06 6.62 8.32
C ILE A 14 -6.87 7.90 8.57
N PRO A 15 -6.85 8.46 9.80
CA PRO A 15 -7.47 9.76 10.07
C PRO A 15 -6.84 10.87 9.23
N LEU A 16 -7.52 12.02 9.15
CA LEU A 16 -7.11 13.23 8.39
C LEU A 16 -7.12 13.10 6.86
N GLN A 17 -7.21 11.88 6.33
CA GLN A 17 -7.18 11.59 4.89
C GLN A 17 -8.42 10.86 4.40
N SER A 18 -9.59 11.09 5.00
CA SER A 18 -10.83 10.37 4.65
C SER A 18 -11.17 10.45 3.16
N ALA A 19 -11.09 11.64 2.55
CA ALA A 19 -11.33 11.85 1.13
C ALA A 19 -10.34 11.07 0.25
N TYR A 20 -9.04 11.13 0.58
CA TYR A 20 -7.99 10.39 -0.14
C TYR A 20 -8.14 8.87 -0.01
N CYS A 21 -8.41 8.37 1.20
CA CYS A 21 -8.63 6.96 1.46
C CYS A 21 -9.86 6.45 0.68
N GLY A 22 -10.96 7.21 0.70
CA GLY A 22 -12.16 6.90 -0.07
C GLY A 22 -11.89 6.81 -1.57
N ALA A 23 -11.16 7.79 -2.13
CA ALA A 23 -10.79 7.79 -3.54
C ALA A 23 -9.88 6.59 -3.91
N LYS A 24 -8.89 6.27 -3.06
CA LYS A 24 -7.99 5.13 -3.29
C LYS A 24 -8.71 3.78 -3.19
N ALA A 25 -9.66 3.64 -2.26
CA ALA A 25 -10.51 2.46 -2.17
C ALA A 25 -11.42 2.33 -3.39
N ALA A 26 -12.00 3.43 -3.88
CA ALA A 26 -12.84 3.44 -5.08
C ALA A 26 -12.06 3.00 -6.33
N ILE A 27 -10.85 3.55 -6.55
CA ILE A 27 -9.98 3.14 -7.67
C ILE A 27 -9.63 1.66 -7.59
N ARG A 28 -9.39 1.12 -6.38
CA ARG A 28 -9.16 -0.31 -6.19
C ARG A 28 -10.35 -1.15 -6.65
N GLY A 29 -11.54 -0.84 -6.14
CA GLY A 29 -12.77 -1.54 -6.53
C GLY A 29 -13.06 -1.45 -8.03
N PHE A 30 -12.90 -0.26 -8.62
CA PHE A 30 -13.02 -0.04 -10.06
C PHE A 30 -12.05 -0.90 -10.87
N THR A 31 -10.76 -0.89 -10.49
CA THR A 31 -9.73 -1.67 -11.19
C THR A 31 -10.00 -3.17 -11.11
N ASP A 32 -10.52 -3.64 -9.97
CA ASP A 32 -10.90 -5.04 -9.79
C ASP A 32 -12.08 -5.45 -10.70
N ALA A 33 -13.11 -4.62 -10.81
CA ALA A 33 -14.24 -4.85 -11.71
C ALA A 33 -13.80 -4.89 -13.18
N VAL A 34 -13.09 -3.85 -13.65
CA VAL A 34 -12.60 -3.76 -15.04
C VAL A 34 -11.72 -4.95 -15.40
N ARG A 35 -10.91 -5.46 -14.46
CA ARG A 35 -10.09 -6.65 -14.72
C ARG A 35 -10.95 -7.84 -15.12
N THR A 36 -12.05 -8.09 -14.42
CA THR A 36 -12.94 -9.21 -14.72
C THR A 36 -13.73 -9.01 -16.01
N GLU A 37 -14.10 -7.77 -16.35
CA GLU A 37 -14.70 -7.42 -17.64
C GLU A 37 -13.72 -7.70 -18.80
N LEU A 38 -12.47 -7.26 -18.68
CA LEU A 38 -11.43 -7.52 -19.68
C LEU A 38 -11.17 -9.03 -19.86
N MET A 39 -11.23 -9.81 -18.77
CA MET A 39 -11.14 -11.27 -18.85
C MET A 39 -12.33 -11.89 -19.59
N HIS A 40 -13.55 -11.40 -19.33
CA HIS A 40 -14.75 -11.84 -20.03
C HIS A 40 -14.66 -11.57 -21.54
N GLU A 41 -14.18 -10.39 -21.91
CA GLU A 41 -13.97 -10.01 -23.31
C GLU A 41 -12.72 -10.64 -23.96
N LYS A 42 -11.95 -11.44 -23.21
CA LYS A 42 -10.67 -12.03 -23.67
C LYS A 42 -9.69 -10.97 -24.18
N SER A 43 -9.74 -9.76 -23.60
CA SER A 43 -8.85 -8.66 -23.95
C SER A 43 -7.41 -8.96 -23.52
N HIS A 44 -6.45 -8.52 -24.34
CA HIS A 44 -5.01 -8.60 -24.02
C HIS A 44 -4.53 -7.44 -23.14
N ILE A 45 -5.42 -6.56 -22.68
CA ILE A 45 -5.06 -5.46 -21.78
C ILE A 45 -4.81 -6.01 -20.37
N GLN A 46 -3.58 -5.84 -19.90
CA GLN A 46 -3.21 -6.18 -18.53
C GLN A 46 -3.32 -4.98 -17.58
N LEU A 47 -3.93 -5.20 -16.40
CA LEU A 47 -4.05 -4.22 -15.32
C LEU A 47 -3.19 -4.62 -14.11
N THR A 48 -2.34 -3.69 -13.65
CA THR A 48 -1.55 -3.87 -12.42
C THR A 48 -1.76 -2.69 -11.49
N MET A 49 -2.05 -2.97 -10.22
CA MET A 49 -2.01 -1.97 -9.15
C MET A 49 -0.68 -2.04 -8.40
N VAL A 50 -0.07 -0.90 -8.11
CA VAL A 50 1.13 -0.82 -7.25
C VAL A 50 0.77 -0.05 -5.99
N GLN A 51 0.63 -0.73 -4.86
CA GLN A 51 0.30 -0.11 -3.59
C GLN A 51 1.57 0.49 -2.97
N LEU A 52 1.71 1.80 -3.09
CA LEU A 52 2.88 2.53 -2.63
C LEU A 52 2.78 2.92 -1.14
N PRO A 53 3.91 2.88 -0.39
CA PRO A 53 4.00 3.41 0.96
C PRO A 53 4.13 4.94 0.97
N GLY A 54 4.30 5.54 2.15
CA GLY A 54 4.67 6.95 2.26
C GLY A 54 6.00 7.25 1.57
N MET A 55 5.99 8.20 0.63
CA MET A 55 7.14 8.56 -0.20
C MET A 55 7.70 9.93 0.19
N ASN A 56 9.02 10.05 0.17
CA ASN A 56 9.73 11.31 0.27
C ASN A 56 9.67 12.06 -1.06
N THR A 57 8.51 12.59 -1.40
CA THR A 57 8.32 13.49 -2.56
C THR A 57 8.12 14.91 -2.08
N ALA A 58 8.27 15.87 -2.99
CA ALA A 58 8.01 17.27 -2.70
C ALA A 58 6.52 17.61 -2.46
N GLN A 59 5.61 16.62 -2.61
CA GLN A 59 4.15 16.78 -2.41
C GLN A 59 3.78 17.53 -1.12
N PHE A 60 4.41 17.22 0.01
CA PHE A 60 4.04 17.84 1.29
C PHE A 60 4.40 19.34 1.37
N GLY A 61 5.22 19.83 0.44
CA GLY A 61 5.54 21.24 0.29
C GLY A 61 4.41 22.06 -0.35
N TRP A 62 3.49 21.45 -1.09
CA TRP A 62 2.40 22.15 -1.79
C TRP A 62 1.03 21.47 -1.64
N ALA A 63 0.91 20.36 -0.93
CA ALA A 63 -0.40 19.77 -0.65
C ALA A 63 -1.22 20.71 0.24
N ARG A 64 -2.47 21.00 -0.16
CA ARG A 64 -3.37 21.84 0.64
C ARG A 64 -3.49 21.31 2.07
N ASN A 65 -3.03 22.12 3.00
CA ASN A 65 -3.09 21.84 4.43
C ASN A 65 -4.07 22.79 5.12
N LYS A 66 -5.11 22.24 5.75
CA LYS A 66 -6.10 23.01 6.55
C LYS A 66 -5.84 22.91 8.06
N MET A 67 -4.76 22.24 8.46
CA MET A 67 -4.33 22.11 9.86
C MET A 67 -3.28 23.17 10.19
N ASP A 68 -3.07 23.41 11.48
CA ASP A 68 -2.10 24.40 11.97
C ASP A 68 -0.65 23.90 11.95
N GLN A 69 -0.43 22.60 11.68
CA GLN A 69 0.89 21.97 11.68
C GLN A 69 1.29 21.49 10.29
N ALA A 70 2.59 21.58 9.96
CA ALA A 70 3.14 21.09 8.71
C ALA A 70 3.06 19.56 8.62
N MET A 71 2.60 19.06 7.46
CA MET A 71 2.34 17.65 7.22
C MET A 71 3.61 16.90 6.78
N GLN A 72 3.63 15.58 7.02
CA GLN A 72 4.65 14.67 6.53
C GLN A 72 4.06 13.29 6.17
N PRO A 73 4.76 12.48 5.36
CA PRO A 73 4.35 11.11 5.12
C PRO A 73 4.49 10.28 6.41
N VAL A 74 3.52 9.41 6.68
CA VAL A 74 3.54 8.53 7.86
C VAL A 74 4.78 7.61 7.80
N PRO A 75 5.66 7.62 8.81
CA PRO A 75 6.83 6.76 8.83
C PRO A 75 6.48 5.26 8.85
N PRO A 76 7.30 4.39 8.24
CA PRO A 76 8.56 4.69 7.56
C PRO A 76 8.36 5.30 6.17
N VAL A 77 9.18 6.32 5.87
CA VAL A 77 9.22 7.01 4.57
C VAL A 77 10.20 6.29 3.64
N TYR A 78 9.88 6.24 2.34
CA TYR A 78 10.74 5.65 1.29
C TYR A 78 11.14 6.71 0.27
N GLN A 79 12.31 6.57 -0.32
CA GLN A 79 12.74 7.46 -1.41
C GLN A 79 11.94 7.18 -2.70
N PRO A 80 11.73 8.18 -3.57
CA PRO A 80 10.94 8.05 -4.81
C PRO A 80 11.42 6.93 -5.75
N GLU A 81 12.72 6.63 -5.75
CA GLU A 81 13.32 5.54 -6.54
C GLU A 81 12.68 4.19 -6.21
N VAL A 82 12.26 3.97 -4.97
CA VAL A 82 11.56 2.75 -4.56
C VAL A 82 10.25 2.58 -5.33
N ALA A 83 9.53 3.68 -5.57
CA ALA A 83 8.31 3.65 -6.38
C ALA A 83 8.65 3.38 -7.85
N ALA A 84 9.68 4.04 -8.38
CA ALA A 84 10.12 3.88 -9.76
C ALA A 84 10.57 2.44 -10.04
N GLU A 85 11.40 1.86 -9.17
CA GLU A 85 11.83 0.46 -9.24
C GLU A 85 10.66 -0.51 -9.16
N ALA A 86 9.70 -0.27 -8.26
CA ALA A 86 8.52 -1.13 -8.14
C ALA A 86 7.64 -1.08 -9.39
N ILE A 87 7.39 0.12 -9.93
CA ILE A 87 6.63 0.30 -11.18
C ILE A 87 7.36 -0.35 -12.35
N TYR A 88 8.68 -0.17 -12.46
CA TYR A 88 9.48 -0.82 -13.49
C TYR A 88 9.45 -2.35 -13.37
N SER A 89 9.46 -2.88 -12.14
CA SER A 89 9.45 -4.33 -11.90
C SER A 89 8.19 -5.01 -12.43
N VAL A 90 7.03 -4.34 -12.36
CA VAL A 90 5.77 -4.90 -12.86
C VAL A 90 5.65 -4.84 -14.37
N ILE A 91 6.38 -3.95 -15.04
CA ILE A 91 6.47 -3.97 -16.51
C ILE A 91 7.18 -5.25 -16.96
N GLN A 92 8.24 -5.63 -16.25
CA GLN A 92 9.04 -6.84 -16.55
C GLN A 92 8.33 -8.12 -16.13
N ARG A 93 7.65 -8.10 -14.98
CA ARG A 93 6.94 -9.25 -14.42
C ARG A 93 5.57 -8.80 -13.91
N PRO A 94 4.58 -8.75 -14.80
CA PRO A 94 3.26 -8.27 -14.43
C PRO A 94 2.58 -9.11 -13.36
N VAL A 95 1.94 -8.43 -12.41
CA VAL A 95 1.10 -9.00 -11.36
C VAL A 95 -0.19 -8.20 -11.26
N ASN A 96 -1.27 -8.76 -10.71
CA ASN A 96 -2.53 -8.02 -10.55
C ASN A 96 -2.38 -6.85 -9.57
N GLU A 97 -1.67 -7.07 -8.48
CA GLU A 97 -1.43 -6.09 -7.43
C GLU A 97 -0.08 -6.37 -6.74
N LEU A 98 0.76 -5.33 -6.63
CA LEU A 98 2.06 -5.35 -5.97
C LEU A 98 2.03 -4.48 -4.71
N TRP A 99 2.42 -5.05 -3.57
CA TRP A 99 2.55 -4.32 -2.31
C TRP A 99 4.00 -3.92 -2.07
N VAL A 100 4.25 -2.62 -1.89
CA VAL A 100 5.60 -2.07 -1.80
C VAL A 100 5.88 -1.62 -0.36
N GLY A 101 6.97 -2.11 0.23
CA GLY A 101 7.41 -1.72 1.57
C GLY A 101 6.74 -2.53 2.69
N LYS A 102 7.49 -2.76 3.77
CA LYS A 102 7.01 -3.53 4.93
C LYS A 102 5.80 -2.89 5.60
N SER A 103 5.72 -1.56 5.62
CA SER A 103 4.61 -0.81 6.20
C SER A 103 3.30 -1.06 5.44
N THR A 104 3.33 -1.05 4.11
CA THR A 104 2.18 -1.40 3.27
C THR A 104 1.70 -2.82 3.57
N ILE A 105 2.60 -3.79 3.56
CA ILE A 105 2.29 -5.20 3.81
C ILE A 105 1.66 -5.37 5.21
N GLN A 106 2.27 -4.78 6.24
CA GLN A 106 1.77 -4.84 7.61
C GLN A 106 0.40 -4.17 7.77
N SER A 107 0.19 -3.02 7.14
CA SER A 107 -1.10 -2.31 7.19
C SER A 107 -2.21 -3.12 6.52
N ILE A 108 -1.94 -3.72 5.34
CA ILE A 108 -2.92 -4.53 4.62
C ILE A 108 -3.26 -5.80 5.41
N LEU A 109 -2.24 -6.60 5.79
CA LEU A 109 -2.47 -7.83 6.54
C LEU A 109 -3.09 -7.56 7.91
N GLY A 110 -2.64 -6.50 8.60
CA GLY A 110 -3.22 -6.10 9.87
C GLY A 110 -4.70 -5.70 9.75
N GLN A 111 -5.10 -5.06 8.64
CA GLN A 111 -6.51 -4.71 8.41
C GLN A 111 -7.35 -5.96 8.17
N VAL A 112 -6.81 -6.93 7.42
CA VAL A 112 -7.49 -8.19 7.13
C VAL A 112 -7.68 -9.03 8.41
N PHE A 113 -6.66 -9.14 9.26
CA PHE A 113 -6.69 -10.05 10.41
C PHE A 113 -7.07 -9.39 11.75
N PHE A 114 -6.72 -8.12 11.94
CA PHE A 114 -6.81 -7.43 13.24
C PHE A 114 -7.33 -5.98 13.15
N PRO A 115 -8.48 -5.72 12.48
CA PRO A 115 -8.95 -4.37 12.21
C PRO A 115 -9.13 -3.51 13.46
N ARG A 116 -9.77 -4.06 14.51
CA ARG A 116 -9.99 -3.33 15.78
C ARG A 116 -8.71 -2.95 16.51
N LEU A 117 -7.68 -3.80 16.44
CA LEU A 117 -6.37 -3.49 17.03
C LEU A 117 -5.71 -2.35 16.26
N LEU A 118 -5.75 -2.41 14.93
CA LEU A 118 -5.26 -1.33 14.10
C LEU A 118 -6.03 -0.03 14.33
N ASP A 119 -7.33 -0.04 14.58
CA ASP A 119 -8.08 1.17 14.91
C ASP A 119 -7.49 1.85 16.15
N ARG A 120 -7.29 1.10 17.23
CA ARG A 120 -6.68 1.63 18.46
C ARG A 120 -5.27 2.18 18.23
N LEU A 121 -4.46 1.49 17.44
CA LEU A 121 -3.10 1.94 17.13
C LEU A 121 -3.10 3.21 16.28
N MET A 122 -4.02 3.34 15.32
CA MET A 122 -4.05 4.46 14.38
C MET A 122 -4.56 5.75 15.01
N VAL A 123 -5.38 5.69 16.07
CA VAL A 123 -5.93 6.88 16.75
C VAL A 123 -4.83 7.86 17.17
N LYS A 124 -3.73 7.36 17.76
CA LYS A 124 -2.57 8.21 18.10
C LYS A 124 -1.51 8.18 17.01
N LYS A 125 -1.06 6.99 16.62
CA LYS A 125 0.17 6.85 15.82
C LYS A 125 0.03 7.43 14.41
N ALA A 126 -1.11 7.22 13.75
CA ALA A 126 -1.32 7.78 12.41
C ALA A 126 -1.79 9.23 12.45
N TRP A 127 -2.43 9.68 13.53
CA TRP A 127 -2.76 11.09 13.69
C TRP A 127 -1.48 11.92 13.87
N GLU A 128 -0.70 11.63 14.90
CA GLU A 128 0.53 12.35 15.24
C GLU A 128 1.61 12.13 14.17
N GLY A 129 1.71 10.93 13.60
CA GLY A 129 2.72 10.58 12.60
C GLY A 129 2.55 11.28 11.24
N GLN A 130 1.45 12.02 11.02
CA GLN A 130 1.24 12.84 9.83
C GLN A 130 1.75 14.27 9.99
N PHE A 131 2.20 14.67 11.18
CA PHE A 131 2.69 16.02 11.45
C PHE A 131 4.18 16.02 11.77
N THR A 132 4.89 17.04 11.31
CA THR A 132 6.31 17.27 11.62
C THR A 132 6.54 17.80 13.04
N GLY A 133 5.48 18.20 13.74
CA GLY A 133 5.55 18.93 15.01
C GLY A 133 5.80 20.44 14.84
N GLN A 134 6.11 20.89 13.62
CA GLN A 134 6.29 22.31 13.30
C GLN A 134 4.98 22.96 12.85
N PRO A 135 4.79 24.27 13.08
CA PRO A 135 3.64 24.99 12.54
C PRO A 135 3.67 24.98 11.00
N LYS A 136 2.50 25.01 10.39
CA LYS A 136 2.36 25.22 8.94
C LYS A 136 2.87 26.63 8.60
N SER A 137 3.63 26.76 7.50
CA SER A 137 4.00 28.08 6.98
C SER A 137 2.75 28.85 6.52
N SER A 138 2.65 30.12 6.93
CA SER A 138 1.58 31.04 6.50
C SER A 138 1.58 31.27 5.00
N ASP A 139 2.77 31.19 4.39
CA ASP A 139 3.02 31.56 3.01
C ASP A 139 3.06 30.33 2.09
N GLN A 140 2.70 29.16 2.63
CA GLN A 140 2.67 27.92 1.86
C GLN A 140 1.59 27.98 0.78
N GLN A 141 2.03 28.04 -0.48
CA GLN A 141 1.18 27.82 -1.65
C GLN A 141 0.67 26.39 -1.68
N ASP A 142 -0.49 26.17 -2.32
CA ASP A 142 -1.01 24.83 -2.53
C ASP A 142 -1.53 24.57 -3.95
N ASP A 143 -1.62 23.29 -4.29
CA ASP A 143 -1.95 22.79 -5.62
C ASP A 143 -3.42 22.37 -5.81
N LEU A 144 -4.33 22.67 -4.86
CA LEU A 144 -5.70 22.15 -4.91
C LEU A 144 -6.52 22.73 -6.07
N PHE A 145 -6.37 24.02 -6.34
CA PHE A 145 -7.14 24.73 -7.38
C PHE A 145 -6.27 25.33 -8.47
N THR A 146 -5.00 25.60 -8.20
CA THR A 146 -4.08 26.21 -9.16
C THR A 146 -2.73 25.52 -9.04
N PRO A 147 -2.06 25.19 -10.16
CA PRO A 147 -0.72 24.61 -10.10
C PRO A 147 0.28 25.53 -9.40
N VAL A 148 1.06 24.97 -8.48
CA VAL A 148 2.21 25.68 -7.90
C VAL A 148 3.32 25.71 -8.95
N ARG A 149 3.80 26.90 -9.32
CA ARG A 149 4.90 27.08 -10.29
C ARG A 149 6.25 26.91 -9.61
N GLY A 150 7.26 26.50 -10.37
CA GLY A 150 8.65 26.41 -9.89
C GLY A 150 9.29 25.07 -10.20
N ASN A 151 10.51 24.88 -9.68
CA ASN A 151 11.20 23.61 -9.77
C ASN A 151 10.75 22.69 -8.62
N HIS A 152 10.28 21.51 -9.00
CA HIS A 152 9.69 20.53 -8.10
C HIS A 152 10.61 19.32 -8.04
N PRO A 153 11.50 19.23 -7.03
CA PRO A 153 12.45 18.14 -6.95
C PRO A 153 11.71 16.81 -6.78
N GLY A 154 12.26 15.73 -7.36
CA GLY A 154 11.71 14.39 -7.17
C GLY A 154 11.72 13.98 -5.70
N HIS A 155 12.77 14.36 -4.97
CA HIS A 155 12.92 14.12 -3.54
C HIS A 155 12.28 15.24 -2.72
N GLY A 156 11.54 14.85 -1.70
CA GLY A 156 11.07 15.76 -0.66
C GLY A 156 12.13 16.05 0.42
N PRO A 157 11.77 16.84 1.44
CA PRO A 157 12.68 17.23 2.51
C PRO A 157 12.92 16.11 3.54
N PHE A 158 12.21 14.99 3.49
CA PHE A 158 12.25 13.92 4.48
C PHE A 158 13.36 12.89 4.19
N ASN A 159 14.55 13.36 3.83
CA ASN A 159 15.68 12.50 3.51
C ASN A 159 16.19 11.71 4.72
N ASP A 160 16.16 12.34 5.88
CA ASP A 160 16.59 11.73 7.13
C ASP A 160 15.61 10.64 7.55
N GLY A 161 16.09 9.40 7.52
CA GLY A 161 15.26 8.21 7.81
C GLY A 161 14.50 7.64 6.60
N ALA A 162 14.60 8.25 5.41
CA ALA A 162 14.00 7.70 4.21
C ALA A 162 14.75 6.45 3.72
N ARG A 163 13.99 5.38 3.49
CA ARG A 163 14.51 4.09 3.04
C ARG A 163 14.70 4.10 1.53
N ARG A 164 15.89 3.70 1.06
CA ARG A 164 16.22 3.55 -0.37
C ARG A 164 15.86 2.19 -0.96
N LYS A 165 15.42 1.24 -0.13
CA LYS A 165 15.06 -0.12 -0.55
C LYS A 165 13.77 -0.53 0.13
N ALA A 166 12.95 -1.28 -0.59
CA ALA A 166 11.73 -1.89 -0.07
C ALA A 166 11.64 -3.36 -0.43
N VAL A 167 10.97 -4.12 0.44
CA VAL A 167 10.49 -5.45 0.08
C VAL A 167 9.21 -5.28 -0.73
N THR A 168 9.08 -6.02 -1.82
CA THR A 168 7.85 -6.08 -2.61
C THR A 168 7.28 -7.49 -2.56
N ILE A 169 5.95 -7.61 -2.45
CA ILE A 169 5.27 -8.90 -2.57
C ILE A 169 4.02 -8.74 -3.44
N SER A 170 3.71 -9.77 -4.23
CA SER A 170 2.45 -9.82 -4.98
C SER A 170 1.30 -10.14 -4.03
N ALA A 171 0.13 -9.53 -4.25
CA ALA A 171 -1.04 -9.65 -3.37
C ALA A 171 -1.60 -11.08 -3.25
N ASP A 172 -1.34 -11.94 -4.24
CA ASP A 172 -1.73 -13.34 -4.25
C ASP A 172 -0.78 -14.26 -3.44
N LEU A 173 0.43 -13.79 -3.12
CA LEU A 173 1.43 -14.58 -2.41
C LEU A 173 0.93 -15.07 -1.02
N PRO A 174 0.35 -14.22 -0.14
CA PRO A 174 -0.15 -14.68 1.15
C PRO A 174 -1.22 -15.79 1.02
N GLY A 175 -2.14 -15.65 0.06
CA GLY A 175 -3.17 -16.65 -0.21
C GLY A 175 -2.58 -17.97 -0.70
N LYS A 176 -1.61 -17.91 -1.62
CA LYS A 176 -0.89 -19.09 -2.13
C LYS A 176 -0.13 -19.82 -1.01
N VAL A 177 0.54 -19.07 -0.14
CA VAL A 177 1.26 -19.64 1.02
C VAL A 177 0.27 -20.31 1.98
N ALA A 178 -0.83 -19.64 2.32
CA ALA A 178 -1.85 -20.19 3.20
C ALA A 178 -2.46 -21.49 2.64
N ALA A 179 -2.79 -21.52 1.35
CA ALA A 179 -3.29 -22.70 0.67
C ALA A 179 -2.28 -23.86 0.71
N GLY A 180 -1.00 -23.59 0.42
CA GLY A 180 0.07 -24.58 0.47
C GLY A 180 0.26 -25.19 1.86
N VAL A 181 0.25 -24.36 2.91
CA VAL A 181 0.31 -24.81 4.31
C VAL A 181 -0.90 -25.67 4.65
N GLY A 182 -2.11 -25.27 4.23
CA GLY A 182 -3.33 -26.05 4.45
C GLY A 182 -3.25 -27.46 3.84
N VAL A 183 -2.78 -27.57 2.60
CA VAL A 183 -2.57 -28.86 1.92
C VAL A 183 -1.55 -29.72 2.65
N ALA A 184 -0.43 -29.14 3.09
CA ALA A 184 0.60 -29.87 3.82
C ALA A 184 0.07 -30.43 5.16
N VAL A 185 -0.65 -29.62 5.94
CA VAL A 185 -1.26 -30.04 7.21
C VAL A 185 -2.31 -31.14 6.98
N ALA A 186 -3.20 -30.98 6.00
CA ALA A 186 -4.20 -31.99 5.67
C ALA A 186 -3.56 -33.33 5.26
N THR A 187 -2.48 -33.28 4.47
CA THR A 187 -1.73 -34.47 4.04
C THR A 187 -1.08 -35.17 5.23
N MET A 188 -0.48 -34.41 6.17
CA MET A 188 0.11 -34.97 7.39
C MET A 188 -0.95 -35.61 8.29
N ALA A 189 -2.11 -34.97 8.45
CA ALA A 189 -3.22 -35.50 9.24
C ALA A 189 -3.77 -36.79 8.64
N LEU A 190 -3.99 -36.85 7.32
CA LEU A 190 -4.41 -38.06 6.61
C LEU A 190 -3.39 -39.19 6.76
N ARG A 191 -2.09 -38.92 6.57
CA ARG A 191 -1.03 -39.91 6.78
C ARG A 191 -1.00 -40.44 8.21
N ALA A 192 -1.22 -39.59 9.21
CA ALA A 192 -1.29 -40.00 10.61
C ALA A 192 -2.51 -40.90 10.88
N LEU A 193 -3.67 -40.59 10.30
CA LEU A 193 -4.89 -41.41 10.40
C LEU A 193 -4.70 -42.79 9.76
N PHE A 194 -4.14 -42.87 8.55
CA PHE A 194 -3.88 -44.15 7.88
C PHE A 194 -2.82 -45.00 8.61
N ARG A 195 -1.76 -44.40 9.16
CA ARG A 195 -0.78 -45.10 10.01
C ARG A 195 -1.40 -45.66 11.29
N ARG A 196 -2.39 -44.97 11.87
CA ARG A 196 -3.09 -45.40 13.09
C ARG A 196 -4.07 -46.53 12.81
N SER A 197 -4.68 -46.55 11.63
CA SER A 197 -5.55 -47.65 11.17
C SER A 197 -4.77 -48.93 10.84
N GLY A 198 -3.53 -48.82 10.35
CA GLY A 198 -2.68 -49.97 10.05
C GLY A 198 -2.03 -50.65 11.27
N LYS A 199 -1.99 -49.99 12.44
CA LYS A 199 -1.47 -50.55 13.71
C LYS A 199 -2.53 -51.26 14.57
N ARG A 200 -3.79 -51.28 14.15
CA ARG A 200 -4.93 -51.92 14.85
C ARG A 200 -5.32 -53.29 14.29
N ARG A 201 -4.49 -53.85 13.39
CA ARG A 201 -4.52 -55.25 12.95
C ARG A 201 -3.25 -55.93 13.41
#